data_AF-A0A3N5GVU7-F1
#
_entry.id   AF-A0A3N5GVU7-F1
#
_cell.length_a   1.000
_cell.length_b   1.000
_cell.length_c   1.000
_cell.angle_alpha   90.00
_cell.angle_beta   90.00
_cell.angle_gamma   90.00
#
_symmetry.space_group_name_H-M   'P 1'
#
loop_
_entity.id
_entity.type
_entity.pdbx_description
1 polymer ?
#
loop_
_entity_poly.entity_id
_entity_poly.type
_entity_poly.pdbx_seq_one_letter_code
_entity_poly.pdbx_strand_id
1 'polypeptide(L)' 'MNGQLRPRVNYVIGPDGSPLTVADLPPPGNQRWVIRRKAEVVAAVRGGLLSLEEACER' A
#
# COMPACT_ATOMS: atom_id res chain seq x y z
N MET A 1 -6.03 21.35 -3.20
CA MET A 1 -5.79 20.22 -2.29
C MET A 1 -6.98 19.28 -2.39
N ASN A 2 -7.05 18.46 -3.43
CA ASN A 2 -8.17 17.53 -3.62
C ASN A 2 -7.57 16.17 -3.92
N GLY A 3 -7.08 15.49 -2.87
CA GLY A 3 -6.84 14.06 -2.92
C GLY A 3 -8.20 13.40 -3.10
N GLN A 4 -8.55 13.11 -4.35
CA GLN A 4 -9.80 12.47 -4.73
C GLN A 4 -10.03 11.28 -3.80
N LEU A 5 -11.12 11.34 -3.05
CA LEU A 5 -11.59 10.28 -2.17
C LEU A 5 -12.03 9.10 -3.04
N ARG A 6 -11.05 8.37 -3.61
CA ARG A 6 -11.32 7.11 -4.28
C ARG A 6 -11.96 6.21 -3.23
N PRO A 7 -13.07 5.52 -3.53
CA PRO A 7 -13.63 4.55 -2.60
C PRO A 7 -12.50 3.60 -2.21
N ARG A 8 -12.15 3.58 -0.91
CA ARG A 8 -11.07 2.72 -0.40
C ARG A 8 -11.40 1.30 -0.81
N VAL A 9 -10.60 0.75 -1.72
CA VAL A 9 -10.76 -0.62 -2.18
C VAL A 9 -10.34 -1.51 -1.02
N ASN A 10 -11.15 -2.50 -0.64
CA ASN A 10 -10.84 -3.36 0.51
C ASN A 10 -9.59 -4.23 0.28
N TYR A 11 -9.23 -4.48 -0.99
CA TYR A 11 -8.05 -5.21 -1.39
C TYR A 11 -7.63 -4.81 -2.81
N VAL A 12 -6.37 -5.06 -3.17
CA VAL A 12 -5.85 -4.92 -4.54
C VAL A 12 -5.11 -6.20 -4.93
N ILE A 13 -4.80 -6.39 -6.22
CA ILE A 13 -3.92 -7.49 -6.61
C ILE A 13 -2.47 -7.07 -6.35
N GLY A 14 -1.79 -7.83 -5.50
CA GLY A 14 -0.40 -7.65 -5.12
C GLY A 14 0.57 -7.98 -6.26
N PRO A 15 1.86 -7.67 -6.08
CA PRO A 15 2.89 -7.87 -7.10
C PRO A 15 3.13 -9.35 -7.48
N ASP A 16 2.67 -10.29 -6.65
CA ASP A 16 2.72 -11.73 -6.87
C ASP A 16 1.41 -12.32 -7.42
N GLY A 17 0.40 -11.49 -7.69
CA GLY A 17 -0.91 -11.92 -8.18
C GLY A 17 -1.89 -12.31 -7.06
N SER A 18 -1.45 -12.31 -5.80
CA SER A 18 -2.30 -12.59 -4.64
C SER A 18 -3.11 -11.36 -4.24
N PRO A 19 -4.29 -11.50 -3.61
CA PRO A 19 -4.96 -10.37 -2.96
C PRO A 19 -4.06 -9.76 -1.88
N LEU A 20 -3.91 -8.44 -1.92
CA LEU A 20 -3.16 -7.63 -0.97
C LEU A 20 -4.12 -6.71 -0.23
N THR A 21 -4.06 -6.73 1.10
CA THR A 21 -4.87 -5.90 1.99
C THR A 21 -3.98 -4.97 2.82
N VAL A 22 -4.59 -4.01 3.53
CA VAL A 22 -3.84 -3.08 4.40
C VAL A 22 -3.08 -3.82 5.51
N ALA A 23 -3.60 -4.98 5.95
CA ALA A 23 -2.97 -5.81 6.98
C ALA A 23 -1.71 -6.53 6.49
N ASP A 24 -1.58 -6.75 5.18
CA ASP A 24 -0.41 -7.36 4.56
C ASP A 24 0.73 -6.35 4.33
N LEU A 25 0.44 -5.05 4.49
CA LEU A 25 1.43 -4.01 4.30
C LEU A 25 2.45 -4.00 5.44
N PRO A 26 3.72 -3.63 5.14
CA PRO A 26 4.75 -3.53 6.17
C PRO A 26 4.31 -2.58 7.29
N PRO A 27 4.49 -2.94 8.58
CA PRO A 27 4.16 -2.06 9.69
C PRO A 27 5.05 -0.81 9.71
N PRO A 28 4.59 0.31 10.29
CA PRO A 28 5.40 1.50 10.45
C PRO A 28 6.61 1.26 11.38
N GLY A 29 7.76 1.89 11.10
CA GLY A 29 8.98 1.85 11.94
C GLY A 29 10.25 1.25 11.31
N ASN A 30 11.23 0.88 12.14
CA ASN A 30 12.56 0.42 11.69
C ASN A 30 12.48 -0.97 11.02
N GLN A 31 12.24 -0.98 9.71
CA GLN A 31 12.26 -2.19 8.91
C GLN A 31 13.30 -2.15 7.81
N ARG A 32 13.90 -3.32 7.59
CA ARG A 32 14.67 -3.59 6.39
C ARG A 32 13.71 -3.65 5.21
N TRP A 33 13.80 -2.65 4.34
CA TRP A 33 13.05 -2.58 3.09
C TRP A 33 13.64 -3.52 2.04
N VAL A 34 13.12 -4.74 1.99
CA VAL A 34 13.39 -5.68 0.91
C VAL A 34 12.54 -5.36 -0.33
N ILE A 35 12.95 -5.85 -1.49
CA ILE A 35 12.31 -5.56 -2.79
C ILE A 35 10.80 -5.83 -2.74
N ARG A 36 10.40 -6.97 -2.15
CA ARG A 36 8.98 -7.35 -2.01
C ARG A 36 8.17 -6.34 -1.20
N ARG A 37 8.67 -5.92 -0.03
CA ARG A 37 7.97 -4.94 0.84
C ARG A 37 7.77 -3.60 0.16
N LYS A 38 8.76 -3.14 -0.61
CA LYS A 38 8.61 -1.93 -1.43
C LYS A 38 7.53 -2.11 -2.49
N ALA A 39 7.52 -3.26 -3.16
CA ALA A 39 6.53 -3.56 -4.20
C ALA A 39 5.10 -3.64 -3.66
N GLU A 40 4.89 -4.22 -2.48
CA GLU A 40 3.59 -4.28 -1.81
C GLU A 40 3.04 -2.88 -1.50
N VAL A 41 3.85 -1.98 -0.94
CA VAL A 41 3.44 -0.59 -0.67
C VAL A 41 3.12 0.15 -1.97
N VAL A 42 3.94 -0.01 -3.01
CA VAL A 42 3.69 0.63 -4.31
C VAL A 42 2.40 0.09 -4.95
N ALA A 43 2.14 -1.21 -4.87
CA ALA A 43 0.91 -1.82 -5.37
C ALA A 43 -0.32 -1.28 -4.62
N ALA A 44 -0.23 -1.15 -3.29
CA ALA A 44 -1.29 -0.58 -2.46
C ALA A 44 -1.59 0.89 -2.82
N VAL A 45 -0.55 1.70 -3.03
CA VAL A 45 -0.71 3.11 -3.42
C VAL A 45 -1.34 3.24 -4.81
N ARG A 46 -0.84 2.48 -5.79
CA ARG A 46 -1.36 2.52 -7.16
C ARG A 46 -2.77 1.97 -7.28
N GLY A 47 -3.09 0.94 -6.51
CA GLY A 47 -4.40 0.30 -6.49
C GLY A 47 -5.44 1.04 -5.64
N GLY A 48 -5.07 2.13 -4.95
CA GLY A 48 -5.99 2.93 -4.14
C GLY A 48 -6.37 2.28 -2.80
N LEU A 49 -5.60 1.29 -2.35
CA LEU A 49 -5.72 0.68 -1.03
C LEU A 49 -5.12 1.59 0.06
N LEU A 50 -4.08 2.36 -0.29
CA LEU A 50 -3.39 3.30 0.57
C LEU A 50 -3.18 4.62 -0.19
N SER A 51 -3.34 5.78 0.44
CA SER A 51 -2.91 7.04 -0.20
C SER A 51 -1.38 7.20 -0.13
N LEU A 52 -0.83 8.06 -0.99
CA LEU A 52 0.61 8.37 -0.95
C LEU A 52 1.01 9.01 0.40
N GLU A 53 0.15 9.87 0.92
CA GLU A 53 0.38 10.58 2.18
C GLU A 53 0.39 9.60 3.36
N GLU A 54 -0.61 8.71 3.46
CA GLU A 54 -0.62 7.62 4.45
C GLU A 54 0.56 6.66 4.28
N ALA A 55 1.08 6.48 3.07
CA ALA A 55 2.27 5.65 2.83
C ALA A 55 3.56 6.32 3.33
N CYS A 56 3.63 7.65 3.27
CA CYS A 56 4.78 8.43 3.75
C CYS A 56 4.77 8.65 5.28
N GLU A 57 3.58 8.66 5.90
CA GLU A 57 3.43 8.82 7.35
C GLU A 57 3.70 7.53 8.15
N ARG A 58 3.79 6.38 7.48
CA ARG A 58 4.07 5.06 8.07
C ARG A 58 5.57 4.74 8.05
#